data_AF-A0AAW8TR39-F1
#
_entry.id   AF-A0AAW8TR39-F1
#
_cell.length_a   1.000
_cell.length_b   1.000
_cell.length_c   1.000
_cell.angle_alpha   90.00
_cell.angle_beta   90.00
_cell.angle_gamma   90.00
#
_symmetry.space_group_name_H-M   'P 1'
#
loop_
_entity.id
_entity.type
_entity.pdbx_description
1 polymer ?
#
loop_
_entity_poly.entity_id
_entity_poly.type
_entity_poly.pdbx_seq_one_letter_code
_entity_poly.pdbx_strand_id
1 'polypeptide(L)'
;MLNLEIKKIDIKDFGCYKDYRQHSQSGIGNDFNDGRVNIFYGRNYSGKSTYSKIFQSIELKQLPEKYGDIDFEIKLANQTFIKSNEITTHMLPIDCKVFNQRFIDDNIYLHNDNK
;
A
#
# COMPACT_ATOMS: atom_id res chain seq x y z
N MET A 1 13.83 17.48 10.61
CA MET A 1 13.47 16.54 9.52
C MET A 1 11.95 16.49 9.44
N LEU A 2 11.37 16.54 8.25
CA LEU A 2 9.92 16.37 8.08
C LEU A 2 9.57 14.94 8.51
N ASN A 3 8.69 14.79 9.51
CA ASN A 3 8.20 13.48 9.89
C ASN A 3 7.25 12.97 8.77
N LEU A 4 7.72 12.01 7.99
CA LEU A 4 7.02 11.47 6.83
C LEU A 4 6.63 10.03 7.14
N GLU A 5 5.45 9.88 7.72
CA GLU A 5 4.84 8.59 8.06
C GLU A 5 3.46 8.51 7.41
N ILE A 6 3.10 7.33 6.90
CA ILE A 6 1.74 7.06 6.42
C ILE A 6 0.82 6.96 7.65
N LYS A 7 -0.18 7.83 7.72
CA LYS A 7 -1.16 7.84 8.83
C LYS A 7 -2.41 7.07 8.47
N LYS A 8 -2.84 7.19 7.21
CA LYS A 8 -4.14 6.71 6.77
C LYS A 8 -4.17 6.44 5.27
N ILE A 9 -4.95 5.45 4.88
CA ILE A 9 -5.24 5.12 3.48
C ILE A 9 -6.75 5.02 3.31
N ASP A 10 -7.31 5.81 2.39
CA ASP A 10 -8.68 5.65 1.91
C ASP A 10 -8.66 5.15 0.46
N ILE A 11 -9.65 4.33 0.10
CA ILE A 11 -9.72 3.69 -1.22
C ILE A 11 -11.13 3.89 -1.76
N LYS A 12 -11.27 4.71 -2.80
CA LYS A 12 -12.54 4.88 -3.49
C LYS A 12 -12.83 3.69 -4.40
N ASP A 13 -11.84 3.27 -5.19
CA ASP A 13 -11.96 2.08 -6.05
C ASP A 13 -10.59 1.39 -6.21
N PHE A 14 -10.47 0.14 -5.77
CA PHE A 14 -9.29 -0.68 -6.07
C PHE A 14 -9.56 -2.16 -5.81
N GLY A 15 -9.69 -2.95 -6.87
CA GLY A 15 -9.94 -4.39 -6.77
C GLY A 15 -11.26 -4.69 -6.03
N CYS A 16 -11.19 -5.29 -4.84
CA CYS A 16 -12.37 -5.59 -4.03
C CYS A 16 -12.82 -4.43 -3.13
N TYR A 17 -12.07 -3.33 -3.06
CA TYR A 17 -12.43 -2.17 -2.25
C TYR A 17 -13.31 -1.21 -3.06
N LYS A 18 -14.45 -0.82 -2.47
CA LYS A 18 -15.36 0.21 -2.97
C LYS A 18 -15.71 1.13 -1.80
N ASP A 19 -15.39 2.41 -1.94
CA ASP A 19 -15.60 3.45 -0.91
C ASP A 19 -15.10 3.07 0.49
N TYR A 20 -13.97 2.36 0.56
CA TYR A 20 -13.32 2.03 1.81
C TYR A 20 -12.75 3.30 2.46
N ARG A 21 -13.20 3.55 3.69
CA ARG A 21 -12.69 4.62 4.55
C ARG A 21 -12.09 4.02 5.80
N GLN A 22 -10.84 4.37 6.09
CA GLN A 22 -10.13 3.83 7.25
C GLN A 22 -10.87 4.11 8.57
N HIS A 23 -11.41 5.33 8.72
CA HIS A 23 -12.16 5.79 9.90
C HIS A 23 -13.68 5.59 9.77
N SER A 24 -14.13 4.62 8.97
CA SER A 24 -15.53 4.18 8.98
C SER A 24 -15.77 3.05 9.98
N GLN A 25 -17.03 2.76 10.30
CA GLN A 25 -17.40 1.57 11.08
C GLN A 25 -16.93 0.25 10.46
N SER A 26 -16.86 0.20 9.12
CA SER A 26 -16.35 -0.94 8.35
C SER A 26 -14.83 -0.90 8.13
N GLY A 27 -14.17 0.18 8.54
CA GLY A 27 -12.73 0.37 8.45
C GLY A 27 -12.00 -0.18 9.68
N ILE A 28 -10.71 0.13 9.80
CA ILE A 28 -9.93 -0.21 11.00
C ILE A 28 -10.19 0.75 12.17
N GLY A 29 -10.89 1.86 11.92
CA GLY A 29 -11.39 2.80 12.92
C GLY A 29 -10.36 3.77 13.50
N ASN A 30 -9.06 3.59 13.23
CA ASN A 30 -7.98 4.41 13.78
C ASN A 30 -6.91 4.74 12.73
N ASP A 31 -6.07 5.72 13.01
CA ASP A 31 -4.81 5.93 12.28
C ASP A 31 -3.84 4.77 12.50
N PHE A 32 -2.85 4.65 11.61
CA PHE A 32 -1.71 3.76 11.86
C PHE A 32 -0.93 4.21 13.09
N ASN A 33 -0.32 3.25 13.78
CA ASN A 33 0.49 3.50 14.95
C ASN A 33 1.83 4.13 14.55
N ASP A 34 2.14 5.27 15.14
CA ASP A 34 3.35 6.06 14.84
C ASP A 34 4.59 5.39 15.43
N GLY A 35 5.65 5.25 14.61
CA GLY A 35 6.90 4.59 15.00
C GLY A 35 6.75 3.14 15.48
N ARG A 36 5.64 2.46 15.17
CA ARG A 36 5.34 1.10 15.64
C ARG A 36 4.92 0.18 14.49
N VAL A 37 5.00 -1.12 14.76
CA VAL A 37 4.53 -2.15 13.84
C VAL A 37 2.99 -2.11 13.75
N ASN A 38 2.48 -2.08 12.53
CA ASN A 38 1.05 -2.19 12.22
C ASN A 38 0.76 -3.57 11.62
N ILE A 39 -0.16 -4.32 12.21
CA ILE A 39 -0.51 -5.69 11.78
C ILE A 39 -1.92 -5.68 11.18
N PHE A 40 -2.03 -6.00 9.89
CA PHE A 40 -3.30 -6.13 9.18
C PHE A 40 -3.62 -7.60 8.92
N TYR A 41 -4.74 -8.10 9.42
CA TYR A 41 -5.18 -9.47 9.24
C TYR A 41 -6.69 -9.55 8.94
N GLY A 42 -7.13 -10.70 8.44
CA GLY A 42 -8.51 -10.90 8.00
C GLY A 42 -8.68 -12.20 7.22
N ARG A 43 -9.93 -12.56 6.91
CA ARG A 43 -10.26 -13.80 6.18
C ARG A 43 -9.60 -13.86 4.80
N ASN A 44 -9.45 -15.06 4.25
CA ASN A 44 -9.04 -15.18 2.85
C ASN A 44 -9.99 -14.36 1.95
N TYR A 45 -9.42 -13.78 0.90
CA TYR A 45 -10.14 -12.89 -0.03
C TYR A 45 -10.63 -11.56 0.56
N SER A 46 -10.27 -11.20 1.79
CA SER A 46 -10.62 -9.90 2.41
C SER A 46 -9.84 -8.69 1.87
N GLY A 47 -9.16 -8.82 0.73
CA GLY A 47 -8.42 -7.73 0.10
C GLY A 47 -7.01 -7.45 0.63
N LYS A 48 -6.47 -8.21 1.59
CA LYS A 48 -5.12 -7.97 2.18
C LYS A 48 -4.01 -7.80 1.12
N SER A 49 -3.94 -8.70 0.15
CA SER A 49 -2.95 -8.65 -0.93
C SER A 49 -3.20 -7.50 -1.91
N THR A 50 -4.45 -7.04 -2.05
CA THR A 50 -4.79 -5.83 -2.81
C THR A 50 -4.34 -4.60 -2.03
N TYR A 51 -4.61 -4.53 -0.74
CA TYR A 51 -4.19 -3.42 0.12
C TYR A 51 -2.67 -3.25 0.14
N SER A 52 -1.91 -4.35 0.23
CA SER A 52 -0.45 -4.27 0.25
C SER A 52 0.16 -3.73 -1.05
N LYS A 53 -0.56 -3.83 -2.18
CA LYS A 53 -0.12 -3.26 -3.46
C LYS A 53 -0.07 -1.73 -3.44
N ILE A 54 -0.77 -1.06 -2.53
CA ILE A 54 -0.68 0.40 -2.36
C ILE A 54 0.75 0.78 -1.95
N PHE A 55 1.32 0.08 -0.96
CA PHE A 55 2.72 0.29 -0.55
C PHE A 55 3.71 -0.09 -1.65
N GLN A 56 3.43 -1.19 -2.37
CA GLN A 56 4.27 -1.61 -3.50
C GLN A 56 4.25 -0.58 -4.64
N SER A 57 3.14 0.16 -4.79
CA SER A 57 3.04 1.21 -5.80
C SER A 57 3.96 2.39 -5.50
N ILE A 58 4.15 2.72 -4.22
CA ILE A 58 5.13 3.71 -3.78
C ILE A 58 6.55 3.22 -4.08
N GLU A 59 6.87 2.00 -3.65
CA GLU A 59 8.21 1.41 -3.82
C GLU A 59 8.66 1.37 -5.29
N LEU A 60 7.78 0.85 -6.16
CA LEU A 60 8.09 0.63 -7.57
C LEU A 60 7.76 1.84 -8.45
N LYS A 61 7.14 2.89 -7.88
CA LYS A 61 6.65 4.09 -8.59
C LYS A 61 5.77 3.74 -9.79
N GLN A 62 4.93 2.72 -9.63
CA GLN A 62 4.03 2.23 -10.66
C GLN A 62 2.73 1.73 -10.04
N LEU A 63 1.63 1.88 -10.76
CA LEU A 63 0.36 1.28 -10.35
C LEU A 63 0.31 -0.22 -10.71
N PRO A 64 -0.44 -1.03 -9.95
CA PRO A 64 -0.58 -2.46 -10.24
C PRO A 64 -1.28 -2.73 -11.56
N GLU A 65 -0.69 -3.60 -12.38
CA GLU A 65 -1.30 -4.08 -13.62
C GLU A 65 -2.52 -4.98 -13.37
N LYS A 66 -3.39 -5.11 -14.38
CA LYS A 66 -4.58 -5.99 -14.38
C LYS A 66 -5.67 -5.63 -13.37
N TYR A 67 -5.69 -4.40 -12.92
CA TYR A 67 -6.83 -3.81 -12.22
C TYR A 67 -7.59 -2.89 -13.19
N GLY A 68 -8.88 -2.67 -12.91
CA GLY A 68 -9.66 -1.63 -13.58
C GLY A 68 -9.27 -0.26 -13.04
N ASP A 69 -10.26 0.53 -12.65
CA ASP A 69 -10.00 1.81 -12.01
C ASP A 69 -9.23 1.63 -10.68
N ILE A 70 -8.24 2.50 -10.46
CA ILE A 70 -7.44 2.56 -9.25
C ILE A 70 -7.53 3.99 -8.73
N ASP A 71 -8.20 4.15 -7.59
CA ASP A 71 -8.41 5.41 -6.90
C ASP A 71 -8.28 5.20 -5.40
N PHE A 72 -7.09 5.51 -4.90
CA PHE A 72 -6.78 5.58 -3.47
C PHE A 72 -6.05 6.88 -3.15
N GLU A 73 -6.10 7.24 -1.87
CA GLU A 73 -5.42 8.40 -1.31
C GLU A 73 -4.70 8.01 -0.01
N ILE A 74 -3.44 8.44 0.11
CA ILE A 74 -2.58 8.18 1.26
C ILE A 74 -2.33 9.49 1.99
N LYS A 75 -2.74 9.57 3.25
CA LYS A 75 -2.48 10.73 4.10
C LYS A 75 -1.18 10.52 4.88
N LEU A 76 -0.30 11.50 4.81
CA LEU A 76 0.95 11.54 5.56
C LEU A 76 0.82 12.35 6.86
N ALA A 77 1.75 12.15 7.79
CA ALA A 77 1.81 12.85 9.07
C ALA A 77 1.91 14.39 8.94
N ASN A 78 2.54 14.88 7.88
CA ASN A 78 2.62 16.31 7.56
C ASN A 78 1.36 16.86 6.86
N GLN A 79 0.26 16.10 6.84
CA GLN A 79 -1.01 16.43 6.16
C GLN A 79 -0.94 16.51 4.63
N THR A 80 0.18 16.09 4.02
CA THR A 80 0.25 15.89 2.57
C THR A 80 -0.53 14.64 2.18
N PHE A 81 -1.11 14.67 0.99
CA PHE A 81 -1.80 13.53 0.39
C PHE A 81 -1.04 13.07 -0.85
N ILE A 82 -0.90 11.76 -1.00
CA ILE A 82 -0.45 11.13 -2.24
C ILE A 82 -1.65 10.43 -2.86
N LYS A 83 -1.98 10.80 -4.09
CA LYS A 83 -3.06 10.17 -4.86
C LYS A 83 -2.52 9.13 -5.80
N SER A 84 -3.33 8.11 -6.08
CA SER A 84 -3.00 7.03 -7.02
C SER A 84 -2.47 7.53 -8.39
N ASN A 85 -3.05 8.60 -8.95
CA ASN A 85 -2.64 9.20 -10.23
C ASN A 85 -1.31 9.99 -10.17
N GLU A 86 -0.79 10.26 -8.97
CA GLU A 86 0.49 10.96 -8.77
C GLU A 86 1.67 9.97 -8.67
N ILE A 87 1.39 8.68 -8.43
CA ILE A 87 2.40 7.63 -8.18
C ILE A 87 3.45 7.54 -9.29
N THR A 88 3.03 7.61 -10.55
CA THR A 88 3.92 7.46 -11.72
C THR A 88 4.46 8.79 -12.23
N THR A 89 3.84 9.92 -11.86
CA THR A 89 4.07 11.21 -12.50
C THR A 89 4.87 12.18 -11.66
N HIS A 90 4.94 11.98 -10.34
CA HIS A 90 5.57 12.91 -9.41
C HIS A 90 6.69 12.26 -8.59
N MET A 91 7.61 13.09 -8.11
CA MET A 91 8.51 12.68 -7.04
C MET A 91 7.70 12.53 -5.74
N LEU A 92 7.61 11.29 -5.25
CA LEU A 92 6.89 11.00 -4.00
C LEU A 92 7.68 11.54 -2.80
N PRO A 93 6.99 12.14 -1.81
CA PRO A 93 7.62 12.70 -0.61
C PRO A 93 8.07 11.62 0.38
N ILE A 94 7.71 10.35 0.16
CA ILE A 94 8.04 9.21 1.02
C ILE A 94 8.56 8.05 0.18
N ASP A 95 9.46 7.25 0.74
CA ASP A 95 9.92 5.97 0.16
C ASP A 95 9.32 4.80 0.95
N CYS A 96 9.14 3.67 0.29
CA CYS A 96 8.65 2.43 0.89
C CYS A 96 9.47 1.25 0.38
N LYS A 97 9.69 0.26 1.23
CA LYS A 97 10.26 -1.05 0.85
C LYS A 97 9.27 -2.15 1.19
N VAL A 98 8.98 -3.01 0.23
CA VAL A 98 7.98 -4.07 0.38
C VAL A 98 8.65 -5.44 0.26
N PHE A 99 8.74 -6.12 1.38
CA PHE A 99 9.25 -7.48 1.47
C PHE A 99 8.11 -8.48 1.33
N ASN A 100 7.75 -8.82 0.09
CA ASN A 100 6.71 -9.80 -0.23
C ASN A 100 7.23 -10.88 -1.19
N GLN A 101 6.37 -11.79 -1.65
CA GLN A 101 6.78 -12.87 -2.57
C GLN A 101 7.46 -12.34 -3.83
N ARG A 102 6.98 -11.24 -4.41
CA ARG A 102 7.62 -10.62 -5.58
C ARG A 102 9.04 -10.16 -5.25
N PHE A 103 9.28 -9.59 -4.08
CA PHE A 103 10.65 -9.24 -3.67
C PHE A 103 11.55 -10.48 -3.62
N ILE A 104 11.06 -11.61 -3.10
CA ILE A 104 11.80 -12.89 -3.10
C ILE A 104 12.06 -13.34 -4.54
N ASP A 105 11.04 -13.37 -5.40
CA ASP A 105 11.15 -13.83 -6.78
C ASP A 105 12.13 -12.97 -7.61
N ASP A 106 12.10 -11.65 -7.40
CA ASP A 106 12.91 -10.69 -8.16
C ASP A 106 14.37 -10.60 -7.65
N ASN A 107 14.63 -10.89 -6.37
CA ASN A 107 15.93 -10.59 -5.73
C ASN A 107 16.63 -11.79 -5.08
N ILE A 108 15.91 -12.88 -4.78
CA ILE A 108 16.44 -14.05 -4.09
C ILE A 108 16.37 -15.24 -5.04
N TYR A 109 17.49 -15.53 -5.70
CA TYR A 109 17.67 -16.78 -6.42
C TYR A 109 17.86 -17.90 -5.41
N LEU A 110 16.77 -18.59 -5.08
CA LEU A 110 16.87 -19.90 -4.44
C LEU A 110 17.48 -20.84 -5.48
N HIS A 111 18.76 -21.21 -5.32
CA HIS A 111 19.38 -22.24 -6.15
C HIS A 111 18.56 -23.53 -6.03
N ASN A 112 17.79 -23.84 -7.07
CA ASN A 112 17.19 -25.15 -7.25
C ASN A 112 18.28 -26.10 -7.75
N ASP A 113 19.20 -26.50 -6.86
CA ASP A 113 20.19 -27.55 -7.10
C ASP A 113 19.53 -28.95 -7.04
N ASN A 114 18.48 -29.14 -7.83
CA ASN A 114 17.82 -30.44 -8.04
C ASN A 114 17.83 -30.77 -9.54
N LYS A 115 19.02 -30.91 -10.12
CA LYS A 115 19.23 -31.63 -11.38
C LYS A 115 20.25 -32.73 -11.17
#